data_AF-A0A0P7CEB2-F1
#
_entry.id   AF-A0A0P7CEB2-F1
#
_cell.length_a   1.000
_cell.length_b   1.000
_cell.length_c   1.000
_cell.angle_alpha   90.00
_cell.angle_beta   90.00
_cell.angle_gamma   90.00
#
_symmetry.space_group_name_H-M   'P 1'
#
loop_
_entity.id
_entity.type
_entity.pdbx_description
1 polymer ?
#
loop_
_entity_poly.entity_id
_entity_poly.type
_entity_poly.pdbx_seq_one_letter_code
_entity_poly.pdbx_strand_id
1 'polypeptide(L)'
;MKLSDLWPGRKPPARTPAKPVVSVIVTKRAGAGQPVATGNAQAPNAGLRGPIELPATLAECEALHEQLVTDAIRLELALAQAQEGAAQGIPYNRSWYNRAKAALKHINHDRTRLLYRCGQLRKEAKQQAQQGLDRMILDVIKESMPADQFLGYVRIAEARVAAEVAR
;
A
#
# COMPACT_ATOMS: atom_id res chain seq x y z
N MET A 1 16.65 -12.28 37.24
CA MET A 1 16.61 -11.21 36.23
C MET A 1 15.45 -10.28 36.57
N LYS A 2 15.68 -8.96 36.70
CA LYS A 2 14.66 -7.99 37.10
C LYS A 2 13.97 -7.42 35.85
N LEU A 3 12.65 -7.46 35.82
CA LEU A 3 11.77 -7.04 34.72
C LEU A 3 11.73 -5.52 34.46
N SER A 4 12.49 -4.73 35.22
CA SER A 4 12.50 -3.27 35.15
C SER A 4 13.28 -2.69 33.97
N ASP A 5 14.01 -3.52 33.21
CA ASP A 5 14.91 -3.06 32.14
C ASP A 5 14.23 -2.96 30.75
N LEU A 6 12.91 -3.19 30.67
CA LEU A 6 12.16 -3.28 29.40
C LEU A 6 11.31 -2.04 29.05
N TRP A 7 11.50 -0.88 29.70
CA TRP A 7 10.78 0.37 29.37
C TRP A 7 11.73 1.48 28.90
N PRO A 8 11.39 2.25 27.83
CA PRO A 8 12.32 3.22 27.25
C PRO A 8 12.34 4.53 28.07
N GLY A 9 13.51 4.88 28.61
CA GLY A 9 13.71 6.15 29.33
C GLY A 9 15.05 6.36 30.06
N ARG A 10 15.94 5.37 30.14
CA ARG A 10 17.29 5.57 30.69
C ARG A 10 18.36 5.12 29.70
N LYS A 11 19.22 6.06 29.27
CA LYS A 11 20.46 5.74 28.56
C LYS A 11 21.47 5.14 29.55
N PRO A 12 22.12 4.00 29.25
CA PRO A 12 23.35 3.60 29.92
C PRO A 12 24.59 4.13 29.16
N PRO A 13 25.74 4.31 29.87
CA PRO A 13 26.94 4.94 29.34
C PRO A 13 27.79 4.01 28.47
N ALA A 14 28.72 4.64 27.73
CA ALA A 14 29.58 4.07 26.70
C ALA A 14 30.75 3.19 27.19
N ARG A 15 31.32 2.43 26.23
CA ARG A 15 32.60 1.66 26.18
C ARG A 15 32.59 0.28 26.90
N THR A 16 33.20 -0.82 26.41
CA THR A 16 34.23 -1.10 25.36
C THR A 16 34.19 -2.62 24.98
N PRO A 17 34.95 -3.12 23.97
CA PRO A 17 34.61 -4.33 23.18
C PRO A 17 35.40 -5.63 23.50
N ALA A 18 34.96 -6.70 22.81
CA ALA A 18 35.70 -7.88 22.32
C ALA A 18 35.55 -9.23 23.06
N LYS A 19 34.99 -10.23 22.35
CA LYS A 19 35.55 -11.59 22.20
C LYS A 19 35.17 -12.14 20.80
N PRO A 20 36.12 -12.67 20.01
CA PRO A 20 35.83 -13.18 18.66
C PRO A 20 35.36 -14.64 18.74
N VAL A 21 34.37 -15.01 17.92
CA VAL A 21 33.97 -16.42 17.75
C VAL A 21 34.36 -16.87 16.35
N VAL A 22 35.03 -18.02 16.35
CA VAL A 22 35.74 -18.72 15.28
C VAL A 22 34.88 -18.95 14.03
N SER A 23 35.35 -18.47 12.88
CA SER A 23 34.81 -18.82 11.57
C SER A 23 35.56 -20.02 10.99
N VAL A 24 34.82 -21.07 10.66
CA VAL A 24 35.33 -22.24 9.95
C VAL A 24 35.43 -21.91 8.46
N ILE A 25 36.63 -21.99 7.90
CA ILE A 25 36.91 -21.82 6.47
C ILE A 25 36.80 -23.19 5.80
N VAL A 26 35.88 -23.33 4.84
CA VAL A 26 35.84 -24.46 3.91
C VAL A 26 36.31 -23.97 2.54
N THR A 27 37.47 -24.42 2.09
CA THR A 27 38.03 -24.15 0.76
C THR A 27 37.87 -25.33 -0.19
N LYS A 28 37.08 -25.17 -1.28
CA LYS A 28 37.30 -25.58 -2.70
C LYS A 28 35.96 -25.40 -3.46
N ARG A 29 35.85 -24.94 -4.71
CA ARG A 29 36.76 -24.88 -5.87
C ARG A 29 36.35 -23.70 -6.78
N ALA A 30 37.33 -23.09 -7.44
CA ALA A 30 37.22 -21.89 -8.28
C ALA A 30 36.36 -22.08 -9.55
N GLY A 31 35.61 -21.03 -9.93
CA GLY A 31 35.05 -20.89 -11.27
C GLY A 31 33.85 -19.94 -11.37
N ALA A 32 34.12 -18.72 -11.84
CA ALA A 32 33.23 -17.78 -12.53
C ALA A 32 32.09 -17.06 -11.76
N GLY A 33 32.21 -15.73 -11.72
CA GLY A 33 31.09 -14.78 -11.65
C GLY A 33 30.97 -13.99 -10.36
N GLN A 34 31.63 -12.84 -10.26
CA GLN A 34 31.01 -11.70 -9.56
C GLN A 34 29.72 -11.34 -10.30
N PRO A 35 28.65 -11.02 -9.57
CA PRO A 35 28.22 -9.63 -9.65
C PRO A 35 27.87 -9.05 -8.27
N VAL A 36 28.42 -7.84 -8.07
CA VAL A 36 27.72 -6.64 -7.60
C VAL A 36 26.85 -6.77 -6.35
N ALA A 37 27.35 -6.16 -5.29
CA ALA A 37 26.56 -5.70 -4.16
C ALA A 37 25.44 -4.76 -4.65
N THR A 38 24.22 -5.29 -4.78
CA THR A 38 23.00 -4.46 -4.83
C THR A 38 22.45 -4.38 -3.42
N GLY A 39 22.50 -3.18 -2.85
CA GLY A 39 22.10 -2.89 -1.49
C GLY A 39 20.63 -3.21 -1.20
N ASN A 40 20.39 -3.48 0.09
CA ASN A 40 19.09 -3.47 0.76
C ASN A 40 18.04 -4.45 0.22
N ALA A 41 18.33 -5.75 0.33
CA ALA A 41 17.25 -6.67 0.68
C ALA A 41 16.77 -6.30 2.08
N GLN A 42 15.76 -5.44 2.15
CA GLN A 42 15.10 -5.06 3.38
C GLN A 42 14.61 -6.36 4.01
N ALA A 43 15.20 -6.74 5.15
CA ALA A 43 14.73 -7.87 5.92
C ALA A 43 13.21 -7.71 6.09
N PRO A 44 12.40 -8.78 5.95
CA PRO A 44 10.96 -8.66 6.11
C PRO A 44 10.72 -8.07 7.49
N ASN A 45 10.29 -6.81 7.52
CA ASN A 45 9.97 -6.08 8.74
C ASN A 45 8.78 -6.81 9.37
N ALA A 46 9.07 -7.82 10.18
CA ALA A 46 8.11 -8.58 10.98
C ALA A 46 7.62 -7.77 12.19
N GLY A 47 7.62 -6.44 12.07
CA GLY A 47 6.94 -5.51 12.95
C GLY A 47 5.44 -5.55 12.68
N LEU A 48 4.65 -5.21 13.69
CA LEU A 48 3.20 -5.09 13.56
C LEU A 48 2.90 -4.03 12.48
N ARG A 49 2.35 -4.47 11.35
CA ARG A 49 2.01 -3.60 10.21
C ARG A 49 0.78 -2.77 10.58
N GLY A 50 0.93 -1.45 10.66
CA GLY A 50 -0.20 -0.52 10.77
C GLY A 50 -0.99 -0.42 9.47
N PRO A 51 -2.16 0.24 9.47
CA PRO A 51 -2.92 0.51 8.25
C PRO A 51 -2.06 1.18 7.19
N ILE A 52 -2.08 0.67 5.96
CA ILE A 52 -1.32 1.26 4.86
C ILE A 52 -2.00 2.55 4.40
N GLU A 53 -1.19 3.56 4.09
CA GLU A 53 -1.62 4.79 3.44
C GLU A 53 -2.08 4.49 2.01
N LEU A 54 -3.28 4.95 1.65
CA LEU A 54 -3.88 4.66 0.35
C LEU A 54 -3.29 5.61 -0.71
N PRO A 55 -2.79 5.09 -1.85
CA PRO A 55 -2.19 5.92 -2.88
C PRO A 55 -3.17 6.90 -3.53
N ALA A 56 -2.60 7.96 -4.12
CA ALA A 56 -3.36 9.02 -4.78
C ALA A 56 -3.62 8.72 -6.26
N THR A 57 -2.79 7.91 -6.91
CA THR A 57 -2.90 7.62 -8.34
C THR A 57 -3.34 6.18 -8.61
N LEU A 58 -3.97 5.96 -9.75
CA LEU A 58 -4.45 4.64 -10.15
C LEU A 58 -3.30 3.67 -10.41
N ALA A 59 -2.21 4.14 -11.01
CA ALA A 59 -1.00 3.35 -11.25
C ALA A 59 -0.32 2.92 -9.95
N GLU A 60 -0.20 3.81 -8.96
CA GLU A 60 0.33 3.44 -7.64
C GLU A 60 -0.58 2.45 -6.92
N CYS A 61 -1.91 2.59 -7.08
CA CYS A 61 -2.84 1.64 -6.49
C CYS A 61 -2.72 0.25 -7.12
N GLU A 62 -2.48 0.15 -8.42
CA GLU A 62 -2.26 -1.14 -9.10
C GLU A 62 -0.95 -1.78 -8.64
N ALA A 63 0.14 -1.02 -8.59
CA ALA A 63 1.43 -1.51 -8.09
C ALA A 63 1.34 -1.99 -6.62
N LEU A 64 0.66 -1.23 -5.76
CA LEU A 64 0.44 -1.64 -4.37
C LEU A 64 -0.45 -2.89 -4.29
N HIS A 65 -1.43 -3.03 -5.17
CA HIS A 65 -2.29 -4.21 -5.20
C HIS A 65 -1.49 -5.47 -5.53
N GLU A 66 -0.66 -5.42 -6.58
CA GLU A 66 0.21 -6.53 -6.96
C GLU A 66 1.17 -6.92 -5.84
N GLN A 67 1.77 -5.93 -5.16
CA GLN A 67 2.62 -6.18 -4.01
C GLN A 67 1.85 -6.90 -2.89
N LEU A 68 0.67 -6.40 -2.51
CA LEU A 68 -0.14 -7.00 -1.44
C LEU A 68 -0.65 -8.41 -1.79
N VAL A 69 -0.99 -8.66 -3.06
CA VAL A 69 -1.37 -10.00 -3.53
C VAL A 69 -0.18 -10.95 -3.42
N THR A 70 1.01 -10.51 -3.85
CA THR A 70 2.23 -11.33 -3.79
C THR A 70 2.60 -11.66 -2.35
N ASP A 71 2.52 -10.68 -1.45
CA ASP A 71 2.80 -10.87 -0.02
C ASP A 71 1.77 -11.79 0.64
N ALA A 72 0.48 -11.66 0.30
CA ALA A 72 -0.56 -12.56 0.79
C ALA A 72 -0.29 -14.01 0.37
N ILE A 73 0.00 -14.26 -0.91
CA ILE A 73 0.28 -15.60 -1.43
C ILE A 73 1.49 -16.23 -0.73
N ARG A 74 2.59 -15.47 -0.59
CA ARG A 74 3.79 -15.96 0.11
C ARG A 74 3.49 -16.35 1.55
N LEU A 75 2.69 -15.54 2.24
CA LEU A 75 2.40 -15.76 3.64
C LEU A 75 1.37 -16.89 3.85
N GLU A 76 0.40 -17.04 2.95
CA GLU A 76 -0.52 -18.19 2.91
C GLU A 76 0.24 -19.50 2.68
N LEU A 77 1.17 -19.52 1.72
CA LEU A 77 2.01 -20.70 1.46
C LEU A 77 2.86 -21.07 2.68
N ALA A 78 3.50 -20.08 3.32
CA ALA A 78 4.31 -20.33 4.52
C ALA A 78 3.47 -20.85 5.69
N LEU A 79 2.24 -20.33 5.86
CA LEU A 79 1.30 -20.82 6.87
C LEU A 79 0.87 -22.27 6.59
N ALA A 80 0.59 -22.60 5.33
CA ALA A 80 0.21 -23.96 4.92
C ALA A 80 1.36 -24.94 5.15
N GLN A 81 2.57 -24.61 4.70
CA GLN A 81 3.78 -25.42 4.92
C GLN A 81 4.06 -25.67 6.41
N ALA A 82 3.86 -24.66 7.26
CA ALA A 82 4.01 -24.81 8.70
C ALA A 82 2.96 -25.78 9.29
N GLN A 83 1.73 -25.76 8.78
CA GLN A 83 0.69 -26.70 9.20
C GLN A 83 0.96 -28.14 8.72
N GLU A 84 1.39 -28.30 7.47
CA GLU A 84 1.78 -29.60 6.91
C GLU A 84 2.98 -30.19 7.68
N GLY A 85 4.00 -29.38 7.96
CA GLY A 85 5.14 -29.78 8.78
C GLY A 85 4.72 -30.23 10.18
N ALA A 86 3.79 -29.52 10.82
CA ALA A 86 3.26 -29.94 12.12
C ALA A 86 2.49 -31.26 12.07
N ALA A 87 1.74 -31.53 10.99
CA ALA A 87 1.09 -32.82 10.79
C ALA A 87 2.11 -33.97 10.66
N GLN A 88 3.30 -33.66 10.15
CA GLN A 88 4.45 -34.59 10.06
C GLN A 88 5.31 -34.63 11.35
N GLY A 89 4.91 -33.92 12.40
CA GLY A 89 5.63 -33.89 13.68
C GLY A 89 6.72 -32.83 13.80
N ILE A 90 6.88 -31.94 12.81
CA ILE A 90 7.81 -30.81 12.86
C ILE A 90 7.14 -29.63 13.56
N PRO A 91 7.56 -29.25 14.79
CA PRO A 91 6.91 -28.16 15.51
C PRO A 91 7.21 -26.82 14.85
N TYR A 92 6.19 -25.96 14.72
CA TYR A 92 6.36 -24.56 14.32
C TYR A 92 6.21 -23.61 15.51
N ASN A 93 6.81 -22.42 15.40
CA ASN A 93 6.68 -21.40 16.42
C ASN A 93 5.27 -20.80 16.43
N ARG A 94 4.50 -21.06 17.50
CA ARG A 94 3.13 -20.57 17.68
C ARG A 94 3.00 -19.05 17.65
N SER A 95 3.96 -18.34 18.25
CA SER A 95 3.96 -16.87 18.26
C SER A 95 4.16 -16.28 16.86
N TRP A 96 5.00 -16.93 16.03
CA TRP A 96 5.17 -16.55 14.63
C TRP A 96 3.89 -16.84 13.84
N TYR A 97 3.29 -18.01 14.01
CA TYR A 97 2.07 -18.39 13.30
C TYR A 97 0.91 -17.42 13.55
N ASN A 98 0.71 -17.02 14.81
CA ASN A 98 -0.33 -16.04 15.18
C ASN A 98 -0.06 -14.66 14.56
N ARG A 99 1.21 -14.21 14.58
CA ARG A 99 1.60 -12.94 13.93
C ARG A 99 1.41 -12.99 12.42
N ALA A 100 1.77 -14.10 11.78
CA ALA A 100 1.57 -14.31 10.35
C ALA A 100 0.08 -14.27 10.01
N LYS A 101 -0.79 -14.99 10.75
CA LYS A 101 -2.25 -14.89 10.57
C LYS A 101 -2.80 -13.48 10.73
N ALA A 102 -2.33 -12.73 11.73
CA ALA A 102 -2.73 -11.34 11.92
C ALA A 102 -2.28 -10.47 10.75
N ALA A 103 -1.05 -10.63 10.28
CA ALA A 103 -0.53 -9.92 9.11
C ALA A 103 -1.36 -10.21 7.85
N LEU A 104 -1.74 -11.48 7.62
CA LEU A 104 -2.61 -11.86 6.49
C LEU A 104 -3.96 -11.15 6.54
N LYS A 105 -4.58 -11.07 7.73
CA LYS A 105 -5.84 -10.34 7.93
C LYS A 105 -5.71 -8.88 7.54
N HIS A 106 -4.64 -8.20 7.97
CA HIS A 106 -4.41 -6.80 7.63
C HIS A 106 -4.13 -6.60 6.14
N ILE A 107 -3.31 -7.46 5.52
CA ILE A 107 -3.06 -7.42 4.07
C ILE A 107 -4.37 -7.56 3.29
N ASN A 108 -5.23 -8.52 3.65
CA ASN A 108 -6.51 -8.72 2.97
C ASN A 108 -7.46 -7.55 3.18
N HIS A 109 -7.47 -6.95 4.37
CA HIS A 109 -8.24 -5.73 4.62
C HIS A 109 -7.76 -4.54 3.77
N ASP A 110 -6.43 -4.34 3.70
CA ASP A 110 -5.86 -3.27 2.88
C ASP A 110 -6.12 -3.49 1.39
N ARG A 111 -6.11 -4.75 0.90
CA ARG A 111 -6.52 -5.07 -0.47
C ARG A 111 -7.96 -4.63 -0.76
N THR A 112 -8.90 -4.87 0.16
CA THR A 112 -10.29 -4.40 0.01
C THR A 112 -10.37 -2.87 -0.01
N ARG A 113 -9.67 -2.19 0.91
CA ARG A 113 -9.60 -0.71 0.95
C ARG A 113 -9.03 -0.13 -0.35
N LEU A 114 -8.01 -0.77 -0.90
CA LEU A 114 -7.35 -0.36 -2.13
C LEU A 114 -8.28 -0.48 -3.34
N LEU A 115 -9.01 -1.59 -3.47
CA LEU A 115 -10.00 -1.77 -4.55
C LEU A 115 -11.09 -0.69 -4.50
N TYR A 116 -11.55 -0.32 -3.30
CA TYR A 116 -12.49 0.77 -3.12
C TYR A 116 -11.88 2.12 -3.57
N ARG A 117 -10.62 2.41 -3.19
CA ARG A 117 -9.92 3.62 -3.63
C ARG A 117 -9.76 3.68 -5.15
N CYS A 118 -9.38 2.57 -5.80
CA CYS A 118 -9.33 2.49 -7.26
C CYS A 118 -10.68 2.83 -7.89
N GLY A 119 -11.78 2.33 -7.31
CA GLY A 119 -13.13 2.65 -7.75
C GLY A 119 -13.44 4.14 -7.65
N GLN A 120 -13.03 4.81 -6.57
CA GLN A 120 -13.20 6.25 -6.40
C GLN A 120 -12.38 7.05 -7.40
N LEU A 121 -11.09 6.72 -7.58
CA LEU A 121 -10.22 7.41 -8.53
C LEU A 121 -10.76 7.33 -9.97
N ARG A 122 -11.32 6.19 -10.38
CA ARG A 122 -11.96 6.07 -11.71
C ARG A 122 -13.20 6.94 -11.85
N LYS A 123 -14.01 7.06 -10.78
CA LYS A 123 -15.18 7.94 -10.78
C LYS A 123 -14.79 9.41 -10.84
N GLU A 124 -13.82 9.81 -10.02
CA GLU A 124 -13.25 11.16 -10.01
C GLU A 124 -12.70 11.53 -11.40
N ALA A 125 -11.89 10.64 -12.01
CA ALA A 125 -11.36 10.85 -13.35
C ALA A 125 -12.47 11.00 -14.42
N LYS A 126 -13.52 10.18 -14.35
CA LYS A 126 -14.66 10.29 -15.27
C LYS A 126 -15.43 11.59 -15.08
N GLN A 127 -15.66 12.00 -13.84
CA GLN A 127 -16.36 13.24 -13.53
C GLN A 127 -15.57 14.45 -14.02
N GLN A 128 -14.25 14.44 -13.84
CA GLN A 128 -13.39 15.51 -14.32
C GLN A 128 -13.33 15.58 -15.85
N ALA A 129 -13.30 14.44 -16.54
CA ALA A 129 -13.41 14.40 -17.99
C ALA A 129 -14.75 14.96 -18.49
N GLN A 130 -15.86 14.62 -17.82
CA GLN A 130 -17.18 15.15 -18.14
C GLN A 130 -17.24 16.68 -17.95
N GLN A 131 -16.76 17.19 -16.82
CA GLN A 131 -16.70 18.63 -16.56
C GLN A 131 -15.84 19.37 -17.59
N GLY A 132 -14.73 18.75 -18.04
CA GLY A 132 -13.91 19.29 -19.11
C GLY A 132 -14.65 19.38 -20.44
N LEU A 133 -15.40 18.33 -20.80
CA LEU A 133 -16.24 18.30 -22.00
C LEU A 133 -17.38 19.31 -21.94
N ASP A 134 -18.07 19.42 -20.81
CA ASP A 134 -19.15 20.39 -20.60
C ASP A 134 -18.63 21.83 -20.76
N ARG A 135 -17.43 22.12 -20.23
CA ARG A 135 -16.77 23.41 -20.39
C ARG A 135 -16.44 23.70 -21.85
N MET A 136 -15.87 22.74 -22.57
CA MET A 136 -15.56 22.90 -24.01
C MET A 136 -16.84 23.13 -24.83
N ILE A 137 -17.93 22.42 -24.53
CA ILE A 137 -19.22 22.64 -25.19
C ILE A 137 -19.72 24.07 -24.95
N LEU A 138 -19.66 24.56 -23.71
CA LEU A 138 -20.06 25.93 -23.40
C LEU A 138 -19.20 26.97 -24.13
N ASP A 139 -17.90 26.75 -24.23
CA ASP A 139 -16.99 27.63 -24.97
C ASP A 139 -17.35 27.66 -26.47
N VAL A 140 -17.59 26.50 -27.09
CA VAL A 140 -18.02 26.41 -28.51
C VAL A 140 -19.38 27.08 -28.73
N ILE A 141 -20.35 26.86 -27.84
CA ILE A 141 -21.68 27.50 -27.93
C ILE A 141 -21.52 29.02 -27.85
N LYS A 142 -20.73 29.50 -26.88
CA LYS A 142 -20.48 30.93 -26.67
C LYS A 142 -19.82 31.59 -27.88
N GLU A 143 -18.92 30.91 -28.57
CA GLU A 143 -18.28 31.41 -29.80
C GLU A 143 -19.24 31.39 -31.00
N SER A 144 -20.19 30.46 -31.04
CA SER A 144 -21.09 30.26 -32.18
C SER A 144 -22.31 31.21 -32.23
N MET A 145 -22.56 31.99 -31.18
CA MET A 145 -23.79 32.79 -31.06
C MET A 145 -23.57 34.19 -30.49
N PRO A 146 -24.50 35.14 -30.76
CA PRO A 146 -24.43 36.48 -30.18
C PRO A 146 -24.49 36.45 -28.65
N ALA A 147 -23.71 37.32 -28.00
CA ALA A 147 -23.56 37.36 -26.54
C ALA A 147 -24.91 37.54 -25.80
N ASP A 148 -25.81 38.37 -26.33
CA ASP A 148 -27.11 38.63 -25.70
C ASP A 148 -28.01 37.38 -25.67
N GLN A 149 -27.93 36.53 -26.70
CA GLN A 149 -28.68 35.27 -26.75
C GLN A 149 -28.12 34.29 -25.72
N PHE A 150 -26.79 34.15 -25.65
CA PHE A 150 -26.13 33.29 -24.67
C PHE A 150 -26.47 33.70 -23.23
N LEU A 151 -26.35 34.99 -22.90
CA LEU A 151 -26.70 35.51 -21.57
C LEU A 151 -28.19 35.33 -21.25
N GLY A 152 -29.07 35.41 -22.25
CA GLY A 152 -30.49 35.07 -22.10
C GLY A 152 -30.68 33.63 -21.61
N TYR A 153 -29.99 32.66 -22.20
CA TYR A 153 -30.04 31.26 -21.77
C TYR A 153 -29.44 31.04 -20.37
N VAL A 154 -28.34 31.73 -20.03
CA VAL A 154 -27.75 31.68 -18.69
C VAL A 154 -28.75 32.13 -17.62
N ARG A 155 -29.45 33.26 -17.83
CA ARG A 155 -30.47 33.75 -16.89
C ARG A 155 -31.62 32.75 -16.69
N ILE A 156 -32.04 32.07 -17.76
CA ILE A 156 -33.06 31.02 -17.66
C ILE A 156 -32.54 29.84 -16.82
N ALA A 157 -31.28 29.43 -17.02
CA ALA A 157 -30.66 28.36 -16.25
C ALA A 157 -30.54 28.73 -14.76
N GLU A 158 -30.08 29.94 -14.45
CA GLU A 158 -30.00 30.46 -13.07
C GLU A 158 -31.37 30.44 -12.37
N ALA A 159 -32.43 30.87 -13.05
CA ALA A 159 -33.79 30.85 -12.52
C ALA A 159 -34.29 29.42 -12.23
N ARG A 160 -33.93 28.44 -13.08
CA ARG A 160 -34.27 27.02 -12.86
C ARG A 160 -33.53 26.42 -11.67
N VAL A 161 -32.24 26.70 -11.54
CA VAL A 161 -31.44 26.24 -10.39
C VAL A 161 -31.99 26.83 -9.09
N ALA A 162 -32.31 28.13 -9.06
CA ALA A 162 -32.91 28.76 -7.88
C ALA A 162 -34.26 28.12 -7.50
N ALA A 163 -35.07 27.72 -8.49
CA ALA A 163 -36.34 27.03 -8.26
C ALA A 163 -36.17 25.60 -7.74
N GLU A 164 -35.12 24.89 -8.15
CA GLU A 164 -34.80 23.54 -7.64
C GLU A 164 -34.26 23.59 -6.21
N VAL A 165 -33.41 24.57 -5.87
CA VAL A 165 -32.85 24.72 -4.51
C VAL A 165 -33.90 25.13 -3.48
N ALA A 166 -34.98 25.78 -3.90
CA ALA A 166 -36.08 26.18 -3.03
C ALA A 166 -37.10 25.05 -2.73
N ARG A 167 -36.97 23.88 -3.38
CA ARG A 167 -37.78 22.67 -3.11
C ARG A 167 -37.11 21.77 -2.09
#